data_AF-A0A5K0ZAV2-F1
#
_entry.id   AF-A0A5K0ZAV2-F1
#
_cell.length_a   1.000
_cell.length_b   1.000
_cell.length_c   1.000
_cell.angle_alpha   90.00
_cell.angle_beta   90.00
_cell.angle_gamma   90.00
#
_symmetry.space_group_name_H-M   'P 1'
#
loop_
_entity.id
_entity.type
_entity.pdbx_description
1 polymer ?
#
loop_
_entity_poly.entity_id
_entity_poly.type
_entity_poly.pdbx_seq_one_letter_code
_entity_poly.pdbx_strand_id
1 'polypeptide(L)' 'VNTQLNVRSHVSSSKVSEDMWYGRMEPIPNYSDTNIKAKSLLDQMNTTKDVSDYLWYTT' A
#
# COMPACT_ATOMS: atom_id res chain seq x y z
N VAL A 1 -30.50 27.84 -35.25
CA VAL A 1 -30.34 27.69 -33.78
C VAL A 1 -28.94 28.17 -33.44
N ASN A 2 -28.80 29.18 -32.58
CA ASN A 2 -27.49 29.68 -32.14
C ASN A 2 -27.07 28.91 -30.90
N THR A 3 -26.02 28.09 -30.98
CA THR A 3 -25.47 27.36 -29.84
C THR A 3 -24.26 28.09 -29.29
N GLN A 4 -24.40 28.67 -28.10
CA GLN A 4 -23.27 29.20 -27.34
C GLN A 4 -22.55 28.06 -26.61
N LEU A 5 -21.23 27.96 -26.79
CA LEU A 5 -20.39 26.99 -26.09
C LEU A 5 -20.10 27.50 -24.67
N ASN A 6 -20.51 26.73 -23.67
CA ASN A 6 -20.20 27.01 -22.28
C ASN A 6 -18.79 26.51 -21.95
N VAL A 7 -17.84 27.42 -21.72
CA VAL A 7 -16.47 27.06 -21.29
C VAL A 7 -16.42 27.11 -19.77
N ARG A 8 -16.12 25.97 -19.13
CA ARG A 8 -15.92 25.89 -17.69
C ARG A 8 -14.72 26.75 -17.29
N SER A 9 -14.95 27.79 -16.51
CA SER A 9 -13.90 28.58 -15.86
C SER A 9 -13.28 27.76 -14.72
N HIS A 10 -12.10 27.19 -14.97
CA HIS A 10 -11.30 26.55 -13.93
C HIS A 10 -10.16 27.50 -13.54
N VAL A 11 -10.18 27.98 -12.30
CA VAL A 11 -9.05 28.68 -11.69
C VAL A 11 -8.49 27.75 -10.64
N SER A 12 -7.26 27.28 -10.86
CA SER A 12 -6.54 26.44 -9.89
C SER A 12 -6.26 27.30 -8.65
N SER A 13 -6.99 27.08 -7.57
CA SER A 13 -6.65 27.67 -6.28
C SER A 13 -5.35 27.05 -5.80
N SER A 14 -4.32 27.87 -5.60
CA SER A 14 -3.13 27.68 -4.76
C SER A 14 -2.51 26.28 -4.73
N LYS A 15 -1.25 26.17 -5.16
CA LYS A 15 -0.43 24.96 -4.98
C LYS A 15 -0.64 24.40 -3.57
N VAL A 16 -1.03 23.13 -3.51
CA VAL A 16 -0.99 22.30 -2.30
C VAL A 16 0.37 22.55 -1.66
N SER A 17 0.40 23.08 -0.44
CA SER A 17 1.62 23.24 0.33
C SER A 17 2.40 21.94 0.32
N GLU A 18 3.73 22.06 0.23
CA GLU A 18 4.73 20.98 0.10
C GLU A 18 4.78 20.01 1.30
N ASP A 19 3.64 19.46 1.73
CA ASP A 19 3.63 18.15 2.36
C ASP A 19 3.88 17.13 1.23
N MET A 20 5.12 17.15 0.73
CA MET A 20 5.61 16.24 -0.30
C MET A 20 5.44 14.82 0.23
N TRP A 21 4.59 14.04 -0.44
CA TRP A 21 4.52 12.60 -0.21
C TRP A 21 5.91 12.01 -0.37
N TYR A 22 6.43 11.42 0.70
CA TYR A 22 7.63 10.60 0.64
C TYR A 22 7.23 9.14 0.68
N GLY A 23 7.78 8.35 -0.24
CA GLY A 23 7.65 6.90 -0.18
C GLY A 23 8.46 6.36 0.99
N ARG A 24 7.84 5.54 1.84
CA ARG A 24 8.57 4.69 2.78
C ARG A 24 8.71 3.31 2.15
N MET A 25 9.94 2.89 1.88
CA MET A 25 10.19 1.49 1.52
C MET A 25 10.15 0.66 2.79
N GLU A 26 9.28 -0.35 2.80
CA GLU A 26 9.30 -1.36 3.85
C GLU A 26 10.49 -2.30 3.61
N PRO A 27 11.35 -2.50 4.62
CA PRO A 27 12.50 -3.39 4.47
C PRO A 27 12.02 -4.84 4.34
N ILE A 28 12.66 -5.61 3.47
CA ILE A 28 12.46 -7.06 3.42
C ILE A 28 13.07 -7.65 4.71
N PRO A 29 12.28 -8.30 5.58
CA PRO A 29 12.77 -8.92 6.80
C PRO A 29 13.86 -9.98 6.52
N ASN A 30 14.81 -10.13 7.44
CA ASN A 30 15.62 -11.34 7.49
C ASN A 30 14.83 -12.44 8.21
N TYR A 31 14.49 -13.50 7.49
CA TYR A 31 13.65 -14.58 7.99
C TYR A 31 14.44 -15.70 8.70
N SER A 32 15.77 -15.71 8.60
CA SER A 32 16.63 -16.77 9.16
C SER A 32 16.54 -16.86 10.68
N ASP A 33 16.32 -15.73 11.35
CA ASP A 33 16.26 -15.61 12.81
C ASP A 33 14.84 -15.71 13.39
N THR A 34 13.84 -15.99 12.54
CA THR A 34 12.46 -16.14 12.99
C THR A 34 12.23 -17.52 13.61
N ASN A 35 11.31 -17.58 14.59
CA ASN A 35 10.91 -18.83 15.24
C ASN A 35 9.88 -19.63 14.43
N ILE A 36 9.38 -19.09 13.32
CA ILE A 36 8.34 -19.71 12.49
C ILE A 36 9.01 -20.41 11.31
N LYS A 37 9.27 -21.71 11.45
CA LYS A 37 9.84 -22.57 10.40
C LYS A 37 9.00 -23.83 10.26
N ALA A 38 8.69 -24.21 9.01
CA ALA A 38 7.89 -25.38 8.71
C ALA A 38 8.45 -26.13 7.50
N LYS A 39 8.30 -27.46 7.48
CA LYS A 39 8.67 -28.31 6.33
C LYS A 39 7.56 -28.39 5.28
N SER A 40 6.42 -27.76 5.54
CA SER A 40 5.24 -27.70 4.68
C SER A 40 4.68 -26.28 4.68
N LEU A 41 3.82 -25.96 3.71
CA LEU A 41 3.07 -24.72 3.72
C LEU A 41 2.18 -24.65 4.97
N LEU A 42 2.16 -23.48 5.59
CA LEU A 42 1.28 -23.16 6.70
C LEU A 42 -0.02 -22.56 6.16
N ASP A 43 -1.11 -22.68 6.92
CA ASP A 43 -2.36 -21.98 6.60
C ASP A 43 -2.29 -20.53 7.12
N GLN A 44 -2.74 -19.57 6.31
CA GLN A 44 -2.62 -18.14 6.64
C GLN A 44 -3.43 -17.76 7.88
N MET A 45 -4.73 -18.08 7.89
CA MET A 45 -5.63 -17.69 8.98
C MET A 45 -5.22 -18.35 10.30
N ASN A 46 -4.80 -19.62 10.22
CA ASN A 46 -4.31 -20.33 11.38
C ASN A 46 -2.98 -19.78 11.92
N THR A 47 -2.13 -19.21 11.06
CA THR A 47 -0.80 -18.69 11.45
C THR A 47 -0.88 -17.25 11.95
N THR A 48 -1.60 -16.37 11.25
CA THR A 48 -1.69 -14.95 11.61
C THR A 48 -2.70 -14.69 12.71
N LYS A 49 -3.64 -15.61 12.96
CA LYS A 49 -4.66 -15.49 14.02
C LYS A 49 -5.45 -14.17 13.95
N ASP A 50 -5.69 -13.68 12.73
CA ASP A 50 -6.37 -12.39 12.49
C ASP A 50 -5.64 -11.16 13.08
N VAL A 51 -4.35 -11.31 13.43
CA VAL A 51 -3.52 -10.21 13.91
C VAL A 51 -2.93 -9.41 12.74
N SER A 52 -2.72 -10.06 11.59
CA SER A 52 -2.18 -9.42 10.39
C SER A 52 -2.75 -10.04 9.12
N ASP A 53 -2.92 -9.19 8.11
CA ASP A 53 -3.28 -9.57 6.74
C ASP A 53 -2.12 -10.20 5.97
N TYR A 54 -0.88 -10.04 6.45
CA TYR A 54 0.32 -10.43 5.73
C TYR A 54 1.00 -11.68 6.33
N LEU A 55 1.36 -12.63 5.46
CA LEU A 55 2.19 -13.78 5.77
C LEU A 55 3.21 -14.00 4.65
N TRP A 56 4.50 -13.94 4.99
CA TRP A 56 5.59 -14.12 4.03
C TRP A 56 6.01 -15.59 3.95
N TYR A 57 6.06 -16.15 2.73
CA TYR A 57 6.61 -17.48 2.47
C TYR A 57 8.00 -17.34 1.86
N THR A 58 9.02 -17.78 2.59
CA THR A 58 10.42 -17.74 2.16
C THR A 58 11.08 -19.09 2.32
N THR A 59 12.04 -19.42 1.46
CA THR A 59 12.79 -20.69 1.45
C THR A 59 14.23 -20.51 1.92
#